data_AF-A0A085LIB2-F1
#
_entry.id   AF-A0A085LIB2-F1
#
_cell.length_a   1.000
_cell.length_b   1.000
_cell.length_c   1.000
_cell.angle_alpha   90.00
_cell.angle_beta   90.00
_cell.angle_gamma   90.00
#
_symmetry.space_group_name_H-M   'P 1'
#
loop_
_entity.id
_entity.type
_entity.pdbx_description
1 polymer ?
#
loop_
_entity_poly.entity_id
_entity_poly.type
_entity_poly.pdbx_seq_one_letter_code
_entity_poly.pdbx_strand_id
1 'polypeptide(L)' 'MFRDGVSEGEFRQVLREELRALRAACRSLDKAYRPGITYVVVQKRHHARFMCKDESMA' A
#
# COMPACT_ATOMS: atom_id res chain seq x y z
N MET A 1 1.98 5.90 2.59
CA MET A 1 3.05 4.94 2.31
C MET A 1 2.64 4.07 1.14
N PHE A 2 3.52 3.90 0.15
CA PHE A 2 3.36 2.95 -0.95
C PHE A 2 4.20 1.71 -0.67
N ARG A 3 3.55 0.54 -0.57
CA ARG A 3 4.20 -0.74 -0.25
C ARG A 3 4.22 -1.65 -1.46
N ASP A 4 5.40 -1.89 -2.03
CA ASP A 4 5.61 -2.87 -3.11
C ASP A 4 6.00 -4.24 -2.54
N GLY A 5 5.74 -5.33 -3.26
CA GLY A 5 6.29 -6.64 -2.93
C GLY A 5 5.65 -7.37 -1.75
N VAL A 6 4.32 -7.29 -1.62
CA VAL A 6 3.56 -8.13 -0.67
C VAL A 6 2.66 -9.04 -1.50
N SER A 7 2.54 -10.32 -1.11
CA SER A 7 1.59 -11.24 -1.74
C SER A 7 0.19 -10.98 -1.21
N GLU A 8 -0.85 -11.23 -2.02
CA GLU A 8 -2.24 -10.95 -1.64
C GLU A 8 -2.66 -11.65 -0.34
N GLY A 9 -2.23 -12.90 -0.13
CA GLY A 9 -2.49 -13.66 1.10
C GLY A 9 -1.86 -13.08 2.36
N GLU A 10 -0.84 -12.23 2.22
CA GLU A 10 -0.07 -11.66 3.33
C GLU A 10 -0.52 -10.24 3.70
N PHE A 11 -1.37 -9.59 2.88
CA PHE A 11 -1.75 -8.18 3.01
C PHE A 11 -2.19 -7.81 4.43
N ARG A 12 -3.08 -8.59 5.04
CA ARG A 12 -3.61 -8.29 6.38
C ARG A 12 -2.56 -8.38 7.47
N GLN A 13 -1.65 -9.36 7.38
CA GLN A 13 -0.61 -9.55 8.37
C GLN A 13 0.42 -8.43 8.29
N VAL A 14 0.95 -8.20 7.09
CA VAL A 14 1.98 -7.17 6.84
C VAL A 14 1.43 -5.78 7.17
N LEU A 15 0.20 -5.46 6.74
CA LEU A 15 -0.44 -4.19 7.08
C LEU A 15 -0.52 -3.98 8.59
N ARG A 16 -0.91 -5.00 9.36
CA ARG A 16 -1.08 -4.88 10.81
C ARG A 16 0.24 -4.59 11.51
N GLU A 17 1.29 -5.32 11.12
CA GLU A 17 2.63 -5.17 11.70
C GLU A 17 3.24 -3.81 11.34
N GLU A 18 3.22 -3.45 10.05
CA GLU A 18 3.83 -2.21 9.56
C GLU A 18 3.06 -0.97 10.03
N LEU A 19 1.71 -0.99 10.04
CA LEU A 19 0.92 0.13 10.54
C LEU A 19 1.13 0.35 12.05
N ARG A 20 1.27 -0.73 12.83
CA ARG A 20 1.60 -0.63 14.26
C ARG A 20 2.96 0.02 14.46
N ALA A 21 3.97 -0.41 13.68
CA ALA A 21 5.31 0.15 13.73
C ALA A 21 5.32 1.63 13.33
N LEU A 22 4.65 2.02 12.23
CA LEU A 22 4.52 3.41 11.81
C LEU A 22 3.88 4.29 12.87
N ARG A 23 2.76 3.84 13.46
CA ARG A 23 2.10 4.60 14.54
C ARG A 23 2.96 4.69 15.79
N ALA A 24 3.76 3.67 16.09
CA ALA A 24 4.69 3.70 17.20
C ALA A 24 5.81 4.73 16.96
N ALA A 25 6.36 4.78 15.74
CA ALA A 25 7.35 5.78 15.34
C ALA A 25 6.78 7.21 15.40
N CYS A 26 5.53 7.43 14.95
CA CYS A 26 4.89 8.75 15.11
C CYS A 26 4.78 9.15 16.59
N ARG A 27 4.37 8.22 17.47
CA ARG A 27 4.24 8.48 18.91
C ARG A 27 5.57 8.68 19.63
N SER A 28 6.66 8.10 19.13
CA SER A 28 7.99 8.31 19.73
C SER A 28 8.55 9.70 19.43
N LEU A 29 8.06 10.37 18.38
CA LEU A 29 8.39 11.77 18.10
C LEU A 29 7.60 12.72 19.00
N ASP A 30 6.29 12.51 19.10
CA ASP A 30 5.39 13.25 20.00
C ASP A 30 4.14 12.40 20.28
N LYS A 31 3.72 12.35 21.55
CA LYS A 31 2.52 11.61 21.99
C LYS A 31 1.24 12.13 21.33
N ALA A 32 1.18 13.42 20.99
CA ALA A 32 0.03 14.04 20.31
C ALA A 32 0.08 13.86 18.78
N TYR A 33 1.23 13.51 18.22
CA TYR A 33 1.39 13.38 16.77
C TYR A 33 0.72 12.12 16.22
N ARG A 34 -0.52 12.31 15.76
CA ARG A 34 -1.40 11.27 15.19
C ARG A 34 -1.83 11.63 13.77
N PRO A 35 -0.89 11.66 12.81
CA PRO A 35 -1.25 11.93 11.42
C PRO A 35 -2.16 10.83 10.87
N GLY A 36 -3.03 11.19 9.92
CA GLY A 36 -3.74 10.21 9.09
C GLY A 36 -2.73 9.41 8.27
N ILE A 37 -2.87 8.08 8.24
CA ILE A 37 -1.96 7.20 7.48
C ILE A 37 -2.76 6.57 6.35
N THR A 38 -2.39 6.92 5.12
CA THR A 38 -2.83 6.20 3.92
C THR A 38 -1.80 5.15 3.56
N TYR A 39 -2.23 3.90 3.51
CA TYR A 39 -1.40 2.74 3.20
C TYR A 39 -1.88 2.16 1.87
N VAL A 40 -1.03 2.17 0.84
CA VAL A 40 -1.35 1.72 -0.50
C VAL A 40 -0.42 0.57 -0.86
N VAL A 41 -0.97 -0.62 -1.10
CA VAL A 41 -0.19 -1.74 -1.64
C VAL A 41 -0.08 -1.57 -3.15
N VAL A 42 1.14 -1.70 -3.67
CA VAL A 42 1.44 -1.66 -5.09
C VAL A 42 1.76 -3.09 -5.53
N GLN A 43 1.02 -3.59 -6.52
CA GLN A 43 1.22 -4.93 -7.05
C GLN A 43 1.53 -4.83 -8.55
N LYS A 44 2.78 -5.11 -8.93
CA LYS A 44 3.22 -5.10 -10.34
C LYS A 44 3.11 -6.47 -11.01
N ARG A 45 3.23 -7.54 -10.21
CA ARG A 45 3.20 -8.93 -10.69
C ARG A 45 1.80 -9.50 -10.45
N HIS A 46 0.88 -9.19 -11.36
CA HIS A 46 -0.49 -9.69 -11.34
C HIS A 46 -0.95 -10.11 -12.75
N HIS A 47 -2.04 -10.86 -12.80
CA HIS A 47 -2.62 -11.36 -14.05
C HIS A 47 -3.59 -10.38 -14.74
N ALA A 48 -3.86 -9.21 -14.14
CA ALA A 48 -4.63 -8.18 -14.81
C ALA A 48 -3.90 -7.70 -16.08
N ARG A 49 -4.65 -7.57 -17.17
CA ARG A 49 -4.22 -7.07 -18.48
C ARG A 49 -5.24 -6.05 -18.94
N PHE A 50 -4.76 -4.95 -19.49
CA PHE A 50 -5.60 -3.88 -20.04
C PHE A 50 -5.34 -3.80 -21.55
N MET A 51 -6.40 -3.62 -22.33
CA MET A 51 -6.35 -3.41 -23.78
C MET A 51 -7.00 -2.06 -24.11
N CYS A 52 -6.51 -1.37 -25.14
CA CYS A 52 -7.14 -0.17 -25.66
C CYS A 52 -8.51 -0.52 -26.27
N LYS A 53 -9.54 0.29 -26.00
CA LYS A 53 -10.89 0.05 -26.50
C LYS A 53 -11.09 0.49 -27.95
N ASP A 54 -10.33 1.50 -28.38
CA ASP A 54 -10.45 2.08 -29.71
C ASP A 54 -9.19 1.79 -30.55
N GLU A 55 -9.39 1.06 -31.65
CA GLU A 55 -8.38 0.87 -32.72
C GLU A 55 -8.41 2.00 -33.77
N SER A 56 -9.24 3.04 -33.60
CA SER A 56 -9.46 4.07 -34.61
C SER A 56 -8.34 5.14 -34.72
N MET A 57 -7.14 4.86 -34.21
CA MET A 57 -5.94 5.65 -34.44
C MET A 57 -4.73 4.77 -34.79
N ALA A 58 -4.96 3.74 -35.60
CA ALA A 58 -3.91 3.05 -36.36
C ALA A 58 -3.76 3.70 -37.74
#